data_AF-A0A9Q8ZC56-F1
#
_entry.id   AF-A0A9Q8ZC56-F1
#
_cell.length_a   1.000
_cell.length_b   1.000
_cell.length_c   1.000
_cell.angle_alpha   90.00
_cell.angle_beta   90.00
_cell.angle_gamma   90.00
#
_symmetry.space_group_name_H-M   'P 1'
#
loop_
_entity.id
_entity.type
_entity.pdbx_description
1 polymer ?
#
loop_
_entity_poly.entity_id
_entity_poly.type
_entity_poly.pdbx_seq_one_letter_code
_entity_poly.pdbx_strand_id
1 'polypeptide(L)'
;MRFVQVIPALFAASTLAAKWEGFYDVSCQRYLGDYKLVTLAEQQEIIVRDWAKTATVPETSRAFSPPGSCPSNSDDTYKWVTVPQWNDEPTRFGGPQGGAIAVVYFNETDTYHNCGYLSSVQQNGYKGNCNP
;
A
#
# COMPACT_ATOMS: atom_id res chain seq x y z
N MET A 1 -54.03 14.10 -5.26
CA MET A 1 -52.79 13.30 -5.44
C MET A 1 -51.62 14.26 -5.36
N ARG A 2 -50.78 14.19 -4.33
CA ARG A 2 -49.61 15.07 -4.15
C ARG A 2 -48.41 14.40 -4.81
N PHE A 3 -47.85 15.03 -5.85
CA PHE A 3 -46.59 14.62 -6.45
C PHE A 3 -45.44 15.06 -5.54
N VAL A 4 -44.72 14.09 -4.98
CA VAL A 4 -43.45 14.33 -4.29
C VAL A 4 -42.37 14.40 -5.37
N GLN A 5 -41.89 15.61 -5.66
CA GLN A 5 -40.70 15.80 -6.49
C GLN A 5 -39.48 15.36 -5.68
N VAL A 6 -38.96 14.18 -6.00
CA VAL A 6 -37.64 13.75 -5.54
C VAL A 6 -36.62 14.47 -6.42
N ILE A 7 -35.94 15.47 -5.86
CA ILE A 7 -34.76 16.08 -6.51
C ILE A 7 -33.62 15.07 -6.34
N PRO A 8 -33.09 14.45 -7.40
CA PRO A 8 -31.83 13.75 -7.28
C PRO A 8 -30.76 14.83 -7.14
N ALA A 9 -30.26 15.02 -5.92
CA ALA A 9 -29.01 15.72 -5.71
C ALA A 9 -27.93 14.89 -6.41
N LEU A 10 -27.57 15.30 -7.63
CA LEU A 10 -26.39 14.84 -8.33
C LEU A 10 -25.20 15.34 -7.53
N PHE A 11 -24.71 14.52 -6.59
CA PHE A 11 -23.33 14.64 -6.16
C PHE A 11 -22.49 14.29 -7.38
N ALA A 12 -22.17 15.31 -8.19
CA ALA A 12 -20.98 15.27 -9.02
C ALA A 12 -19.80 15.23 -8.04
N ALA A 13 -19.48 14.02 -7.56
CA ALA A 13 -18.22 13.76 -6.93
C ALA A 13 -17.19 14.03 -8.04
N SER A 14 -16.60 15.22 -8.01
CA SER A 14 -15.34 15.47 -8.67
C SER A 14 -14.36 14.47 -8.04
N THR A 15 -14.27 13.26 -8.61
CA THR A 15 -13.23 12.31 -8.25
C THR A 15 -11.95 12.94 -8.76
N LEU A 16 -11.37 13.85 -7.97
CA LEU A 16 -9.94 14.10 -8.06
C LEU A 16 -9.31 12.71 -8.02
N ALA A 17 -8.59 12.36 -9.09
CA ALA A 17 -7.84 11.11 -9.06
C ALA A 17 -6.88 11.22 -7.87
N ALA A 18 -6.91 10.22 -7.00
CA ALA A 18 -5.99 10.17 -5.87
C ALA A 18 -4.56 10.39 -6.35
N LYS A 19 -3.80 11.19 -5.60
CA LYS A 19 -2.39 11.45 -5.87
C LYS A 19 -1.54 10.31 -5.33
N TRP A 20 -0.41 10.08 -5.99
CA TRP A 20 0.50 8.98 -5.66
C TRP A 20 1.91 9.53 -5.56
N GLU A 21 2.50 9.44 -4.37
CA GLU A 21 3.83 9.94 -4.07
C GLU A 21 4.78 8.83 -3.64
N GLY A 22 6.02 8.87 -4.14
CA GLY A 22 7.05 7.88 -3.79
C GLY A 22 6.86 6.49 -4.41
N PHE A 23 5.88 6.34 -5.32
CA PHE A 23 5.67 5.13 -6.10
C PHE A 23 6.53 5.13 -7.36
N TYR A 24 7.06 3.96 -7.72
CA TYR A 24 7.83 3.70 -8.92
C TYR A 24 7.75 2.21 -9.25
N ASP A 25 8.02 1.84 -10.50
CA ASP A 25 8.16 0.44 -10.91
C ASP A 25 9.22 -0.23 -10.04
N VAL A 26 8.88 -1.32 -9.35
CA VAL A 26 9.79 -1.91 -8.35
C VAL A 26 9.76 -3.42 -8.45
N SER A 27 10.95 -4.00 -8.34
CA SER A 27 11.15 -5.44 -8.35
C SER A 27 11.63 -5.89 -6.97
N CYS A 28 10.82 -6.71 -6.30
CA CYS A 28 11.16 -7.26 -5.00
C CYS A 28 11.50 -8.74 -5.09
N GLN A 29 12.43 -9.18 -4.25
CA GLN A 29 12.74 -10.60 -4.09
C GLN A 29 11.54 -11.33 -3.49
N ARG A 30 11.11 -12.36 -4.19
CA ARG A 30 10.15 -13.37 -3.73
C ARG A 30 10.85 -14.33 -2.76
N TYR A 31 10.07 -15.21 -2.12
CA TYR A 31 10.60 -16.18 -1.15
C TYR A 31 11.74 -17.05 -1.72
N LEU A 32 11.63 -17.45 -2.99
CA LEU A 32 12.61 -18.27 -3.72
C LEU A 32 13.86 -17.48 -4.17
N GLY A 33 13.88 -16.17 -3.95
CA GLY A 33 15.00 -15.27 -4.22
C GLY A 33 15.06 -14.69 -5.63
N ASP A 34 14.24 -15.16 -6.53
CA ASP A 34 14.00 -14.49 -7.80
C ASP A 34 13.22 -13.19 -7.58
N TYR A 35 13.36 -12.29 -8.55
CA TYR A 35 12.82 -10.94 -8.50
C TYR A 35 11.56 -10.82 -9.35
N LYS A 36 10.51 -10.22 -8.79
CA LYS A 36 9.27 -9.96 -9.51
C LYS A 36 8.98 -8.47 -9.58
N LEU A 37 9.01 -7.95 -10.80
CA LEU A 37 8.60 -6.58 -11.12
C LEU A 37 7.09 -6.44 -10.90
N VAL A 38 6.72 -5.38 -10.21
CA VAL A 38 5.34 -4.86 -10.13
C VAL A 38 5.40 -3.39 -10.48
N THR A 39 4.69 -3.04 -11.54
CA THR A 39 4.65 -1.67 -12.07
C THR A 39 3.93 -0.74 -11.09
N LEU A 40 4.20 0.56 -11.21
CA LEU A 40 3.51 1.60 -10.45
C LEU A 40 1.99 1.47 -10.62
N ALA A 41 1.50 1.23 -11.84
CA ALA A 41 0.07 1.08 -12.11
C ALA A 41 -0.54 -0.12 -11.34
N GLU A 42 0.12 -1.27 -11.35
CA GLU A 42 -0.32 -2.45 -10.59
C GLU A 42 -0.31 -2.18 -9.08
N GLN A 43 0.69 -1.45 -8.57
CA GLN A 43 0.74 -1.07 -7.15
C GLN A 43 -0.46 -0.20 -6.77
N GLN A 44 -0.82 0.79 -7.60
CA GLN A 44 -1.97 1.65 -7.37
C GLN A 44 -3.27 0.85 -7.31
N GLU A 45 -3.47 -0.07 -8.26
CA GLU A 45 -4.63 -0.95 -8.30
C GLU A 45 -4.74 -1.83 -7.05
N ILE A 46 -3.62 -2.43 -6.62
CA ILE A 46 -3.57 -3.26 -5.40
C ILE A 46 -3.93 -2.43 -4.18
N ILE A 47 -3.36 -1.23 -4.05
CA ILE A 47 -3.58 -0.36 -2.90
C ILE A 47 -5.05 0.06 -2.83
N VAL A 48 -5.63 0.57 -3.92
CA VAL A 48 -7.04 0.96 -3.94
C VAL A 48 -7.96 -0.21 -3.62
N ARG A 49 -7.72 -1.37 -4.24
CA ARG A 49 -8.51 -2.59 -4.03
C ARG A 49 -8.49 -3.05 -2.58
N ASP A 50 -7.31 -2.98 -1.94
CA ASP A 50 -7.09 -3.63 -0.65
C ASP A 50 -7.13 -2.65 0.54
N TRP A 51 -7.16 -1.33 0.28
CA TRP A 51 -7.06 -0.30 1.30
C TRP A 51 -8.05 -0.47 2.46
N ALA A 52 -9.33 -0.69 2.14
CA ALA A 52 -10.40 -0.76 3.13
C ALA A 52 -10.31 -2.02 4.00
N LYS A 53 -9.73 -3.10 3.50
CA LYS A 53 -9.59 -4.39 4.24
C LYS A 53 -8.26 -4.52 4.98
N THR A 54 -7.24 -3.75 4.58
CA THR A 54 -5.93 -3.77 5.23
C THR A 54 -6.01 -3.10 6.61
N ALA A 55 -5.44 -3.76 7.61
CA ALA A 55 -5.40 -3.24 8.97
C ALA A 55 -4.54 -1.97 9.06
N THR A 56 -4.99 -1.03 9.89
CA THR A 56 -4.25 0.20 10.21
C THR A 56 -3.22 -0.07 11.29
N VAL A 57 -2.02 0.50 11.12
CA VAL A 57 -0.92 0.47 12.10
C VAL A 57 -0.66 1.89 12.60
N PRO A 58 -0.59 2.12 13.92
CA PRO A 58 -0.28 3.43 14.48
C PRO A 58 1.22 3.74 14.49
N GLU A 59 1.57 4.96 14.91
CA GLU A 59 2.93 5.48 15.12
C GLU A 59 3.79 5.54 13.84
N THR A 60 3.22 6.00 12.72
CA THR A 60 3.97 6.25 11.46
C THR A 60 5.24 7.06 11.70
N SER A 61 5.15 8.11 12.53
CA SER A 61 6.24 9.01 12.90
C SER A 61 7.49 8.31 13.45
N ARG A 62 7.33 7.09 13.99
CA ARG A 62 8.40 6.30 14.63
C ARG A 62 8.69 4.97 13.93
N ALA A 63 7.77 4.48 13.10
CA ALA A 63 7.83 3.13 12.53
C ALA A 63 8.97 2.94 11.52
N PHE A 64 9.41 4.00 10.85
CA PHE A 64 10.42 3.94 9.79
C PHE A 64 11.78 4.43 10.29
N SER A 65 12.86 3.91 9.72
CA SER A 65 14.23 4.25 10.09
C SER A 65 14.92 5.04 8.98
N PRO A 66 15.53 6.21 9.26
CA PRO A 66 15.49 6.91 10.55
C PRO A 66 14.06 7.40 10.90
N PRO A 67 13.71 7.57 12.19
CA PRO A 67 12.40 8.09 12.60
C PRO A 67 12.06 9.41 11.88
N GLY A 68 10.82 9.55 11.44
CA GLY A 68 10.36 10.68 10.64
C GLY A 68 10.74 10.63 9.15
N SER A 69 11.34 9.54 8.66
CA SER A 69 11.64 9.39 7.22
C SER A 69 10.40 9.23 6.35
N CYS A 70 9.30 8.68 6.90
CA CYS A 70 8.00 8.73 6.25
C CYS A 70 7.13 9.83 6.87
N PRO A 71 6.47 10.68 6.06
CA PRO A 71 5.54 11.67 6.57
C PRO A 71 4.35 11.00 7.26
N SER A 72 3.92 11.60 8.36
CA SER A 72 2.80 11.14 9.16
C SER A 72 1.52 11.93 8.83
N ASN A 73 0.39 11.24 8.73
CA ASN A 73 -0.93 11.85 8.56
C ASN A 73 -1.51 12.35 9.90
N SER A 74 -2.70 12.96 9.88
CA SER A 74 -3.37 13.49 11.08
C SER A 74 -3.52 12.48 12.21
N ASP A 75 -3.69 11.21 11.85
CA ASP A 75 -3.96 10.12 12.79
C ASP A 75 -2.68 9.38 13.22
N ASP A 76 -1.51 9.77 12.68
CA ASP A 76 -0.22 9.11 12.82
C ASP A 76 -0.27 7.60 12.50
N THR A 77 -0.88 7.26 11.36
CA THR A 77 -1.11 5.88 10.94
C THR A 77 -0.64 5.56 9.53
N TYR A 78 -0.36 4.29 9.28
CA TYR A 78 0.02 3.73 7.99
C TYR A 78 -0.55 2.31 7.82
N LYS A 79 -0.43 1.75 6.62
CA LYS A 79 -0.88 0.38 6.32
C LYS A 79 0.19 -0.41 5.57
N TRP A 80 0.35 -1.68 5.92
CA TRP A 80 1.12 -2.65 5.14
C TRP A 80 0.20 -3.33 4.13
N VAL A 81 0.16 -2.82 2.91
CA VAL A 81 -0.63 -3.42 1.83
C VAL A 81 0.14 -4.57 1.21
N THR A 82 -0.36 -5.79 1.36
CA THR A 82 0.24 -6.99 0.76
C THR A 82 0.20 -6.91 -0.76
N VAL A 83 1.32 -7.23 -1.40
CA VAL A 83 1.46 -7.36 -2.85
C VAL A 83 1.45 -8.84 -3.21
N PRO A 84 0.36 -9.35 -3.82
CA PRO A 84 0.23 -10.78 -4.10
C PRO A 84 1.35 -11.33 -4.98
N GLN A 85 1.83 -10.55 -5.95
CA GLN A 85 2.90 -10.96 -6.87
C GLN A 85 4.25 -11.21 -6.18
N TRP A 86 4.47 -10.68 -4.97
CA TRP A 86 5.69 -10.93 -4.18
C TRP A 86 5.54 -12.10 -3.21
N ASN A 87 4.32 -12.63 -3.08
CA ASN A 87 3.91 -13.66 -2.12
C ASN A 87 3.20 -14.85 -2.79
N ASP A 88 3.36 -15.01 -4.10
CA ASP A 88 2.71 -16.05 -4.90
C ASP A 88 3.34 -17.45 -4.72
N GLU A 89 4.48 -17.52 -4.03
CA GLU A 89 5.19 -18.78 -3.73
C GLU A 89 4.96 -19.24 -2.29
N PRO A 90 4.75 -20.55 -2.06
CA PRO A 90 4.66 -21.11 -0.70
C PRO A 90 5.93 -20.87 0.12
N THR A 91 5.77 -20.41 1.35
CA THR A 91 6.88 -20.24 2.30
C THR A 91 6.91 -21.41 3.29
N ARG A 92 8.11 -21.72 3.83
CA ARG A 92 8.23 -22.67 4.95
C ARG A 92 7.55 -22.22 6.25
N PHE A 93 7.09 -20.97 6.30
CA PHE A 93 6.48 -20.35 7.47
C PHE A 93 4.95 -20.43 7.46
N GLY A 94 4.35 -21.09 6.45
CA GLY A 94 2.90 -21.29 6.36
C GLY A 94 2.10 -20.04 5.96
N GLY A 95 2.78 -18.95 5.61
CA GLY A 95 2.14 -17.70 5.18
C GLY A 95 3.13 -16.66 4.62
N PRO A 96 2.62 -15.57 4.02
CA PRO A 96 3.45 -14.50 3.51
C PRO A 96 4.20 -13.80 4.65
N GLN A 97 5.53 -13.76 4.54
CA GLN A 97 6.44 -13.07 5.47
C GLN A 97 7.10 -11.92 4.72
N GLY A 98 6.36 -10.83 4.52
CA GLY A 98 6.79 -9.68 3.72
C GLY A 98 5.97 -9.51 2.44
N GLY A 99 6.62 -9.01 1.39
CA GLY A 99 5.99 -8.70 0.10
C GLY A 99 4.84 -7.70 0.25
N ALA A 100 5.12 -6.53 0.81
CA ALA A 100 4.12 -5.51 1.09
C ALA A 100 4.67 -4.09 0.86
N ILE A 101 3.77 -3.12 0.76
CA ILE A 101 4.09 -1.70 0.65
C ILE A 101 3.57 -1.01 1.91
N ALA A 102 4.41 -0.23 2.57
CA ALA A 102 3.97 0.66 3.65
C ALA A 102 3.42 1.94 3.04
N VAL A 103 2.15 2.23 3.29
CA VAL A 103 1.45 3.35 2.66
C VAL A 103 0.75 4.19 3.72
N VAL A 104 0.94 5.51 3.64
CA VAL A 104 0.20 6.51 4.39
C VAL A 104 -0.81 7.16 3.45
N TYR A 105 -2.02 7.42 3.94
CA TYR A 105 -3.04 8.15 3.20
C TYR A 105 -3.35 9.46 3.89
N PHE A 106 -3.29 10.54 3.12
CA PHE A 106 -3.61 11.91 3.54
C PHE A 106 -4.99 12.28 3.01
N ASN A 107 -5.99 12.28 3.90
CA ASN A 107 -7.38 12.51 3.53
C ASN A 107 -7.62 13.92 2.97
N GLU A 108 -6.82 14.90 3.39
CA GLU A 108 -7.01 16.32 3.09
C GLU A 108 -6.63 16.64 1.65
N THR A 109 -5.73 15.82 1.08
CA THR A 109 -5.18 16.01 -0.26
C THR A 109 -5.50 14.86 -1.21
N ASP A 110 -6.20 13.84 -0.71
CA ASP A 110 -6.45 12.57 -1.40
C ASP A 110 -5.14 11.98 -1.96
N THR A 111 -4.15 11.80 -1.09
CA THR A 111 -2.79 11.36 -1.48
C THR A 111 -2.41 10.06 -0.78
N TYR A 112 -2.00 9.07 -1.57
CA TYR A 112 -1.26 7.91 -1.10
C TYR A 112 0.24 8.19 -1.19
N HIS A 113 0.95 7.94 -0.09
CA HIS A 113 2.39 8.12 0.00
C HIS A 113 3.05 6.79 0.37
N ASN A 114 4.04 6.38 -0.40
CA ASN A 114 4.83 5.19 -0.13
C ASN A 114 5.96 5.47 0.88
N CYS A 115 5.92 4.82 2.03
CA CYS A 115 6.96 4.88 3.06
C CYS A 115 8.10 3.88 2.83
N GLY A 116 7.86 2.82 2.05
CA GLY A 116 8.85 1.78 1.82
C GLY A 116 8.26 0.44 1.37
N TYR A 117 9.13 -0.33 0.73
CA TYR A 117 8.83 -1.68 0.27
C TYR A 117 9.40 -2.70 1.24
N LEU A 118 8.59 -3.70 1.56
CA LEU A 118 9.00 -4.87 2.31
C LEU A 118 9.06 -6.06 1.36
N SER A 119 10.26 -6.51 1.05
CA SER A 119 10.52 -7.76 0.34
C SER A 119 10.10 -8.98 1.17
N SER A 120 9.99 -10.14 0.53
CA SER A 120 9.73 -11.38 1.25
C SER A 120 10.98 -11.85 1.99
N VAL A 121 10.81 -12.45 3.17
CA VAL A 121 11.88 -13.19 3.85
C VAL A 121 12.34 -14.32 2.93
N GLN A 122 13.65 -14.50 2.81
CA GLN A 122 14.25 -15.46 1.89
C GLN A 122 14.30 -16.87 2.50
N GLN A 123 14.54 -17.90 1.68
CA GLN A 123 14.68 -19.29 2.16
C GLN A 123 15.74 -19.46 3.27
N ASN A 124 16.82 -18.67 3.21
CA ASN A 124 17.89 -18.65 4.21
C ASN A 124 17.49 -17.94 5.52
N GLY A 125 16.29 -17.37 5.62
CA GLY A 125 15.76 -16.67 6.78
C GLY A 125 16.16 -15.19 6.89
N TYR A 126 16.94 -14.67 5.94
CA TYR A 126 17.30 -13.25 5.91
C TYR A 126 16.26 -12.42 5.17
N LYS A 127 16.25 -11.10 5.41
CA LYS A 127 15.43 -10.17 4.63
C LYS A 127 15.84 -10.20 3.16
N GLY A 128 14.87 -10.20 2.26
CA GLY A 128 15.13 -9.98 0.84
C GLY A 128 15.40 -8.51 0.54
N ASN A 129 15.50 -8.18 -0.74
CA ASN A 129 15.69 -6.81 -1.21
C ASN A 129 14.63 -6.42 -2.25
N CYS A 130 14.42 -5.10 -2.37
CA CYS A 130 13.65 -4.51 -3.45
C CYS A 130 14.53 -3.52 -4.20
N ASN A 131 14.41 -3.52 -5.52
CA ASN A 131 15.16 -2.65 -6.42
C ASN A 131 14.18 -1.86 -7.28
N PRO A 132 14.37 -0.53 -7.46
CA PRO A 132 13.72 0.22 -8.53
C PRO A 132 14.05 -0.35 -9.91
#